data_AF-A0A4Q7MI13-F1
#
_entry.id   AF-A0A4Q7MI13-F1
#
_cell.length_a   1.000
_cell.length_b   1.000
_cell.length_c   1.000
_cell.angle_alpha   90.00
_cell.angle_beta   90.00
_cell.angle_gamma   90.00
#
_symmetry.space_group_name_H-M   'P 1'
#
loop_
_entity.id
_entity.type
_entity.pdbx_description
1 polymer ?
#
loop_
_entity_poly.entity_id
_entity_poly.type
_entity_poly.pdbx_seq_one_letter_code
_entity_poly.pdbx_strand_id
1 'polypeptide(L)'
;MVRQLEGVAVRAFRAAVADWSAAAGLAFAVPFLLLNAVVALRVEPYLSVIRPGVHTGPMEIPLLAVVLFLLPVGAVVALRPLRSADVDGRRSVPIVNVLVALALVSAFLVIGIALGEEIVRCDVLDVPRCD
;
A
#
# COMPACT_ATOMS: atom_id res chain seq x y z
N MET A 1 3.95 -17.72 -39.18
CA MET A 1 4.61 -17.12 -38.00
C MET A 1 3.82 -15.95 -37.40
N VAL A 2 3.29 -15.00 -38.17
CA VAL A 2 2.58 -13.81 -37.63
C VAL A 2 1.35 -14.16 -36.76
N ARG A 3 0.52 -15.14 -37.15
CA ARG A 3 -0.63 -15.61 -36.34
C ARG A 3 -0.28 -16.23 -34.98
N GLN A 4 0.97 -16.67 -34.79
CA GLN A 4 1.40 -17.24 -33.50
C GLN A 4 1.75 -16.16 -32.48
N LEU A 5 2.18 -14.97 -32.93
CA LEU A 5 2.56 -13.85 -32.06
C LEU A 5 1.32 -13.14 -31.50
N GLU A 6 0.25 -12.99 -32.29
CA GLU A 6 -1.00 -12.38 -31.83
C GLU A 6 -1.66 -13.20 -30.70
N GLY A 7 -1.62 -14.53 -30.81
CA GLY A 7 -2.16 -15.42 -29.78
C GLY A 7 -1.36 -15.41 -28.47
N VAL A 8 -0.09 -15.01 -28.48
CA VAL A 8 0.75 -14.87 -27.28
C VAL A 8 0.53 -13.50 -26.63
N ALA A 9 0.49 -12.44 -27.42
CA ALA A 9 0.23 -11.09 -26.93
C ALA A 9 -1.15 -10.96 -26.29
N VAL A 10 -2.20 -11.53 -26.91
CA VAL A 10 -3.57 -11.48 -26.37
C VAL A 10 -3.72 -12.33 -25.10
N ARG A 11 -3.00 -13.46 -24.99
CA ARG A 11 -2.97 -14.27 -23.76
C ARG A 11 -2.19 -13.60 -22.64
N ALA A 12 -1.05 -12.99 -22.95
CA ALA A 12 -0.27 -12.20 -21.99
C ALA A 12 -1.06 -10.97 -21.50
N PHE A 13 -1.78 -10.30 -22.40
CA PHE A 13 -2.63 -9.16 -22.05
C PHE A 13 -3.85 -9.59 -21.22
N ARG A 14 -4.52 -10.70 -21.56
CA ARG A 14 -5.62 -11.24 -20.73
C ARG A 14 -5.13 -11.72 -19.37
N ALA A 15 -3.94 -12.33 -19.28
CA ALA A 15 -3.36 -12.70 -18.00
C ALA A 15 -3.04 -11.44 -17.16
N ALA A 16 -2.45 -10.41 -17.76
CA ALA A 16 -2.15 -9.15 -17.09
C ALA A 16 -3.40 -8.35 -16.68
N VAL A 17 -4.49 -8.42 -17.43
CA VAL A 17 -5.74 -7.70 -17.16
C VAL A 17 -6.69 -8.50 -16.25
N ALA A 18 -6.54 -9.82 -16.15
CA ALA A 18 -7.38 -10.69 -15.33
C ALA A 18 -6.82 -10.96 -13.92
N ASP A 19 -5.70 -10.36 -13.54
CA ASP A 19 -5.13 -10.49 -12.20
C ASP A 19 -5.90 -9.61 -11.20
N TRP A 20 -7.12 -10.04 -10.88
CA TRP A 20 -7.96 -9.47 -9.81
C TRP A 20 -7.22 -9.35 -8.47
N SER A 21 -6.14 -10.12 -8.28
CA SER A 21 -5.26 -10.04 -7.11
C SER A 21 -4.45 -8.75 -7.02
N ALA A 22 -3.93 -8.24 -8.15
CA ALA A 22 -3.23 -6.95 -8.18
C ALA A 22 -4.20 -5.78 -7.97
N ALA A 23 -5.37 -5.86 -8.59
CA ALA A 23 -6.47 -4.91 -8.38
C ALA A 23 -6.96 -4.92 -6.92
N ALA A 24 -7.09 -6.10 -6.32
CA ALA A 24 -7.44 -6.24 -4.91
C ALA A 24 -6.34 -5.69 -3.98
N GLY A 25 -5.07 -5.96 -4.28
CA GLY A 25 -3.93 -5.38 -3.56
C GLY A 25 -3.92 -3.85 -3.61
N LEU A 26 -4.17 -3.27 -4.79
CA LEU A 26 -4.33 -1.82 -4.97
C LEU A 26 -5.56 -1.28 -4.25
N ALA A 27 -6.67 -2.03 -4.21
CA ALA A 27 -7.86 -1.62 -3.47
C ALA A 27 -7.58 -1.43 -1.97
N PHE A 28 -6.68 -2.22 -1.39
CA PHE A 28 -6.22 -2.03 -0.01
C PHE A 28 -5.35 -0.77 0.18
N ALA A 29 -4.73 -0.26 -0.88
CA ALA A 29 -4.00 1.00 -0.86
C ALA A 29 -4.92 2.22 -0.94
N VAL A 30 -6.12 2.09 -1.50
CA VAL A 30 -7.04 3.22 -1.74
C VAL A 30 -7.44 3.95 -0.45
N PRO A 31 -7.85 3.28 0.65
CA PRO A 31 -8.16 3.96 1.91
C PRO A 31 -6.96 4.75 2.45
N PHE A 32 -5.76 4.15 2.36
CA PHE A 32 -4.52 4.81 2.76
C PHE A 32 -4.28 6.08 1.91
N LEU A 33 -4.36 5.96 0.59
CA LEU A 33 -4.15 7.08 -0.33
C LEU A 33 -5.21 8.17 -0.16
N LEU A 34 -6.47 7.83 0.09
CA LEU A 34 -7.54 8.80 0.34
C LEU A 34 -7.28 9.58 1.63
N LEU A 35 -6.96 8.87 2.73
CA LEU A 35 -6.66 9.50 4.01
C LEU A 35 -5.40 10.38 3.93
N ASN A 36 -4.38 9.96 3.18
CA ASN A 36 -3.14 10.73 3.02
C ASN A 36 -3.24 11.85 1.98
N ALA A 37 -4.09 11.71 0.95
CA ALA A 37 -4.32 12.77 -0.03
C ALA A 37 -4.94 14.01 0.64
N VAL A 38 -5.83 13.80 1.62
CA VAL A 38 -6.40 14.89 2.43
C VAL A 38 -5.29 15.62 3.21
N VAL A 39 -4.34 14.88 3.78
CA VAL A 39 -3.18 15.46 4.49
C VAL A 39 -2.25 16.19 3.52
N ALA A 40 -1.94 15.59 2.37
CA ALA A 40 -1.04 16.16 1.35
C ALA A 40 -1.59 17.42 0.69
N LEU A 41 -2.92 17.51 0.49
CA LEU A 41 -3.57 18.66 -0.13
C LEU A 41 -3.73 19.86 0.83
N ARG A 42 -3.30 19.73 2.09
CA ARG A 42 -3.32 20.82 3.10
C ARG A 42 -4.64 21.59 3.14
N VAL A 43 -5.77 20.88 2.96
CA VAL A 43 -7.09 21.53 2.79
C VAL A 43 -7.50 22.33 4.03
N GLU A 44 -6.98 21.97 5.20
CA GLU A 44 -6.84 22.79 6.41
C GLU A 44 -6.29 21.84 7.50
N PRO A 45 -5.24 22.18 8.26
CA PRO A 45 -4.69 21.29 9.29
C PRO A 45 -5.73 20.90 10.37
N TYR A 46 -6.81 21.67 10.52
CA TYR A 46 -7.92 21.37 11.42
C TYR A 46 -8.86 20.26 10.94
N LEU A 47 -8.87 19.95 9.65
CA LEU A 47 -9.67 18.88 9.03
C LEU A 47 -8.90 17.57 8.88
N SER A 48 -7.62 17.53 9.26
CA SER A 48 -6.87 16.28 9.37
C SER A 48 -7.41 15.46 10.54
N VAL A 49 -8.00 14.30 10.24
CA VAL A 49 -8.48 13.32 11.22
C VAL A 49 -7.33 12.59 11.92
N ILE A 50 -6.09 12.76 11.46
CA ILE A 50 -4.90 12.17 12.07
C ILE A 50 -3.95 13.31 12.38
N ARG A 51 -3.82 13.67 13.66
CA ARG A 51 -2.82 14.65 14.12
C ARG A 51 -1.79 13.91 14.96
N PRO A 52 -0.56 13.71 14.47
CA PRO A 52 0.49 13.12 15.29
C PRO A 52 0.88 14.11 16.41
N GLY A 53 0.68 13.72 17.67
CA GLY A 53 1.12 14.51 18.84
C GLY A 53 0.16 14.49 20.02
N VAL A 54 0.23 15.52 20.86
CA VAL A 54 -0.51 15.61 22.13
C VAL A 54 -2.03 15.69 21.94
N HIS A 55 -2.48 16.04 20.73
CA HIS A 55 -3.89 16.15 20.37
C HIS A 55 -4.42 14.94 19.58
N THR A 56 -3.65 13.86 19.46
CA THR A 56 -4.11 12.63 18.82
C THR A 56 -5.29 12.06 19.62
N GLY A 57 -6.48 12.00 19.01
CA GLY A 57 -7.62 11.36 19.66
C GLY A 57 -7.37 9.88 19.96
N PRO A 58 -7.95 9.29 21.02
CA PRO A 58 -7.78 7.86 21.33
C PRO A 58 -8.28 6.93 20.22
N MET A 59 -9.13 7.44 19.32
CA MET A 59 -9.63 6.71 18.14
C MET A 59 -8.72 6.83 16.92
N GLU A 60 -7.80 7.80 16.88
CA GLU A 60 -6.92 8.03 15.73
C GLU A 60 -5.77 7.02 15.71
N ILE A 61 -5.23 6.63 16.88
CA ILE A 61 -4.19 5.60 17.00
C ILE A 61 -4.63 4.25 16.41
N PRO A 62 -5.79 3.66 16.80
CA PRO A 62 -6.22 2.40 16.20
C PRO A 62 -6.57 2.56 14.72
N LEU A 63 -7.11 3.70 14.29
CA LEU A 63 -7.41 3.97 12.88
C LEU A 63 -6.11 4.00 12.05
N LEU A 64 -5.10 4.72 12.51
CA LEU A 64 -3.78 4.78 11.88
C LEU A 64 -3.15 3.38 11.83
N ALA A 65 -3.21 2.62 12.92
CA ALA A 65 -2.71 1.25 12.95
C ALA A 65 -3.41 0.38 11.89
N VAL A 66 -4.75 0.42 11.82
CA VAL A 66 -5.53 -0.34 10.83
C VAL A 66 -5.12 0.05 9.40
N VAL A 67 -5.04 1.35 9.13
CA VAL A 67 -4.67 1.90 7.80
C VAL A 67 -3.24 1.53 7.41
N LEU A 68 -2.32 1.56 8.37
CA LEU A 68 -0.94 1.15 8.15
C LEU A 68 -0.83 -0.37 7.91
N PHE A 69 -1.62 -1.19 8.62
CA PHE A 69 -1.67 -2.65 8.44
C PHE A 69 -2.34 -3.08 7.12
N LEU A 70 -3.19 -2.25 6.52
CA LEU A 70 -3.79 -2.53 5.22
C LEU A 70 -2.74 -2.62 4.09
N LEU A 71 -1.62 -1.88 4.19
CA LEU A 71 -0.52 -1.91 3.22
C LEU A 71 0.18 -3.29 3.15
N PRO A 72 0.71 -3.87 4.25
CA PRO A 72 1.32 -5.20 4.21
C PRO A 72 0.29 -6.30 3.90
N VAL A 73 -0.97 -6.15 4.33
CA VAL A 73 -2.05 -7.07 3.93
C VAL A 73 -2.26 -7.05 2.42
N GLY A 74 -2.33 -5.85 1.82
CA GLY A 74 -2.42 -5.68 0.36
C GLY A 74 -1.23 -6.30 -0.38
N ALA A 75 -0.02 -6.16 0.17
CA ALA A 75 1.18 -6.77 -0.40
C ALA A 75 1.10 -8.30 -0.38
N VAL A 76 0.64 -8.90 0.73
CA VAL A 76 0.44 -10.36 0.83
C VAL A 76 -0.61 -10.85 -0.16
N VAL A 77 -1.70 -10.11 -0.33
CA VAL A 77 -2.75 -10.44 -1.31
C VAL A 77 -2.20 -10.36 -2.73
N ALA A 78 -1.42 -9.33 -3.04
CA ALA A 78 -0.76 -9.18 -4.35
C ALA A 78 0.21 -10.34 -4.63
N LEU A 79 0.91 -10.87 -3.63
CA LEU A 79 1.84 -11.99 -3.78
C LEU A 79 1.17 -13.38 -3.80
N ARG A 80 -0.13 -13.48 -3.50
CA ARG A 80 -0.87 -14.76 -3.47
C ARG A 80 -0.68 -15.63 -4.73
N PRO A 81 -0.77 -15.12 -5.97
CA PRO A 81 -0.58 -15.94 -7.16
C PRO A 81 0.83 -16.53 -7.31
N LEU A 82 1.87 -15.99 -6.65
CA LEU A 82 3.19 -16.62 -6.65
C LEU A 82 3.21 -17.97 -5.91
N ARG A 83 2.24 -18.22 -5.01
CA ARG A 83 2.14 -19.47 -4.25
C ARG A 83 1.38 -20.56 -4.99
N SER A 84 0.49 -20.23 -5.91
CA SER A 84 -0.20 -21.24 -6.73
C SER A 84 0.76 -21.76 -7.79
N ALA A 85 1.13 -23.04 -7.69
CA ALA A 85 1.80 -23.73 -8.78
C ALA A 85 0.82 -23.85 -9.95
N ASP A 86 1.26 -23.45 -11.14
CA ASP A 86 0.50 -23.64 -12.36
C ASP A 86 0.36 -25.14 -12.65
N VAL A 87 -0.72 -25.54 -13.33
CA VAL A 87 -1.04 -26.95 -13.63
C VAL A 87 0.06 -27.60 -14.48
N ASP A 88 0.77 -26.79 -15.27
CA ASP A 88 1.91 -27.20 -16.10
C ASP A 88 3.27 -27.21 -15.35
N GLY A 89 3.29 -26.98 -14.03
CA GLY A 89 4.50 -26.96 -13.21
C GLY A 89 5.45 -25.77 -13.47
N ARG A 90 5.12 -24.89 -14.43
CA ARG A 90 5.85 -23.64 -14.69
C ARG A 90 5.32 -22.54 -13.80
N ARG A 91 6.18 -21.99 -12.92
CA ARG A 91 5.83 -20.79 -12.14
C ARG A 91 5.84 -19.57 -13.06
N SER A 92 4.66 -19.13 -13.50
CA SER A 92 4.51 -17.79 -14.06
C SER A 92 4.51 -16.80 -12.90
N VAL A 93 5.53 -15.95 -12.84
CA VAL A 93 5.61 -14.89 -11.83
C VAL A 93 5.03 -13.63 -12.47
N PRO A 94 3.80 -13.19 -12.11
CA PRO A 94 3.26 -11.95 -12.62
C PRO A 94 4.11 -10.77 -12.11
N ILE A 95 4.92 -10.20 -12.99
CA ILE A 95 5.84 -9.10 -12.67
C ILE A 95 5.08 -7.92 -12.06
N VAL A 96 3.87 -7.65 -12.56
CA VAL A 96 3.00 -6.57 -12.06
C VAL A 96 2.68 -6.75 -10.58
N ASN A 97 2.31 -7.95 -10.15
CA ASN A 97 2.00 -8.23 -8.75
C ASN A 97 3.21 -8.05 -7.83
N VAL A 98 4.40 -8.44 -8.29
CA VAL A 98 5.66 -8.24 -7.56
C VAL A 98 5.95 -6.75 -7.40
N LEU A 99 5.78 -5.97 -8.47
CA LEU A 99 5.96 -4.51 -8.43
C LEU A 99 4.96 -3.84 -7.48
N VAL A 100 3.69 -4.24 -7.51
CA VAL A 100 2.65 -3.73 -6.59
C VAL A 100 2.99 -4.09 -5.15
N ALA A 101 3.40 -5.32 -4.87
CA ALA A 101 3.78 -5.73 -3.52
C ALA A 101 5.00 -4.95 -3.00
N LEU A 102 6.03 -4.75 -3.83
CA LEU A 102 7.20 -3.93 -3.49
C LEU A 102 6.81 -2.46 -3.24
N ALA A 103 5.92 -1.90 -4.05
CA ALA A 103 5.40 -0.54 -3.84
C ALA A 103 4.66 -0.41 -2.51
N LEU A 104 3.81 -1.38 -2.14
CA LEU A 104 3.07 -1.37 -0.88
C LEU A 104 3.99 -1.53 0.34
N VAL A 105 4.99 -2.42 0.26
CA VAL A 105 5.96 -2.63 1.34
C VAL A 105 6.87 -1.40 1.51
N SER A 106 7.36 -0.83 0.41
CA SER A 106 8.18 0.39 0.47
C SER A 106 7.40 1.57 1.04
N ALA A 107 6.14 1.76 0.63
CA ALA A 107 5.26 2.75 1.22
C ALA A 107 5.12 2.54 2.74
N PHE A 108 4.77 1.33 3.18
CA PHE A 108 4.66 0.99 4.61
C PHE A 108 5.94 1.34 5.39
N LEU A 109 7.12 1.03 4.85
CA LEU A 109 8.39 1.35 5.51
C LEU A 109 8.64 2.86 5.60
N VAL A 110 8.47 3.59 4.50
CA VAL A 110 8.69 5.05 4.47
C VAL A 110 7.75 5.75 5.46
N ILE A 111 6.47 5.38 5.44
CA ILE A 111 5.45 5.97 6.30
C ILE A 111 5.68 5.58 7.76
N GLY A 112 6.01 4.31 8.03
CA GLY A 112 6.31 3.84 9.38
C GLY A 112 7.53 4.53 9.99
N ILE A 113 8.59 4.77 9.20
CA ILE A 113 9.77 5.53 9.65
C ILE A 113 9.40 6.99 9.93
N ALA A 114 8.69 7.65 9.00
CA ALA A 114 8.27 9.04 9.18
C ALA A 114 7.43 9.24 10.45
N LEU A 115 6.45 8.36 10.68
CA LEU A 115 5.64 8.34 11.91
C LEU A 115 6.48 8.08 13.16
N GLY A 116 7.43 7.15 13.09
CA GLY A 116 8.33 6.84 14.20
C GLY A 116 9.21 8.01 14.59
N GLU A 117 9.74 8.76 13.61
CA GLU A 117 10.55 9.96 13.87
C GLU A 117 9.75 11.07 14.55
N GLU A 118 8.49 11.28 14.15
CA GLU A 118 7.61 12.27 14.79
C GLU A 118 7.29 11.91 16.24
N ILE A 119 6.92 10.65 16.49
CA ILE A 119 6.65 10.18 17.86
C ILE A 119 7.90 10.35 18.72
N VAL A 120 9.07 9.91 18.26
CA VAL A 120 10.32 10.03 19.03
C VAL A 120 10.69 11.50 19.27
N ARG A 121 10.52 12.37 18.28
CA ARG A 121 10.82 13.80 18.44
C ARG A 121 9.91 14.50 19.45
N CYS A 122 8.62 14.18 19.44
CA CYS A 122 7.66 14.89 20.30
C CYS A 122 7.62 14.32 21.72
N ASP A 123 7.78 13.00 21.89
CA ASP A 123 7.69 12.35 23.21
C ASP A 123 9.02 12.37 23.98
N VAL A 124 10.17 12.30 23.28
CA VAL A 124 11.49 12.14 23.93
C VAL A 124 12.28 13.44 23.98
N LEU A 125 12.19 14.30 22.95
CA LEU A 125 12.98 15.53 22.85
C LEU A 125 12.25 16.77 23.40
N ASP A 126 11.01 16.62 23.87
CA ASP A 126 10.19 17.67 24.50
C ASP A 126 10.25 19.02 23.75
N VAL A 127 10.16 18.94 22.42
CA VAL A 127 10.30 20.10 21.54
C VAL A 127 8.99 20.90 21.60
N PRO A 128 9.01 22.19 22.00
CA PRO A 128 7.80 22.95 22.34
C PRO A 128 6.94 23.39 21.15
N ARG A 129 7.06 22.75 19.98
CA ARG A 129 6.29 23.04 18.75
C ARG A 129 6.10 21.78 17.89
N CYS A 130 5.58 20.72 18.50
CA CYS A 130 4.90 19.69 17.74
C CYS A 130 3.44 20.12 17.56
N ASP A 131 3.18 20.89 16.50
CA ASP A 131 1.85 21.35 16.09
C ASP A 131 1.25 20.43 15.02
#